data_AF-A0A2V5V4P3-F1
#
_entry.id   AF-A0A2V5V4P3-F1
#
_cell.length_a   1.000
_cell.length_b   1.000
_cell.length_c   1.000
_cell.angle_alpha   90.00
_cell.angle_beta   90.00
_cell.angle_gamma   90.00
#
_symmetry.space_group_name_H-M   'P 1'
#
loop_
_entity.id
_entity.type
_entity.pdbx_description
1 polymer ?
#
loop_
_entity_poly.entity_id
_entity_poly.type
_entity_poly.pdbx_seq_one_letter_code
_entity_poly.pdbx_strand_id
1 'polypeptide(L)'
;ITWLVYKQGYVDRAKQENQDLIGLIDSVREKFNLNLVWFHAGSEVIDYLNSGRDQMKISGFEYFGHSNRACFMFDYSNNIDSACKSWLHEDELNKINRRDFARGAYVRSWGCHTGESMSKKWYRATGTHMVGALGKTQFMMEELPILVSQGGKWVN
;
A
#
# COMPACT_ATOMS: atom_id res chain seq x y z
N ILE A 1 11.90 9.76 2.17
CA ILE A 1 10.77 8.81 2.21
C ILE A 1 9.56 9.54 1.67
N THR A 2 8.78 8.92 0.79
CA THR A 2 7.49 9.45 0.33
C THR A 2 6.36 8.60 0.90
N TRP A 3 5.34 9.25 1.45
CA TRP A 3 4.07 8.65 1.79
C TRP A 3 3.06 8.93 0.69
N LEU A 4 2.53 7.86 0.09
CA LEU A 4 1.35 7.93 -0.76
C LEU A 4 0.16 7.59 0.11
N VAL A 5 -0.76 8.54 0.29
CA VAL A 5 -1.89 8.38 1.21
C VAL A 5 -3.20 8.57 0.45
N TYR A 6 -4.11 7.61 0.59
CA TYR A 6 -5.44 7.71 -0.01
C TYR A 6 -6.28 8.74 0.75
N LYS A 7 -6.46 9.92 0.16
CA LYS A 7 -7.02 11.08 0.87
C LYS A 7 -8.47 10.87 1.31
N GLN A 8 -9.29 10.27 0.44
CA GLN A 8 -10.73 10.18 0.66
C GLN A 8 -11.06 9.35 1.90
N GLY A 9 -10.32 8.27 2.17
CA GLY A 9 -10.53 7.44 3.36
C GLY A 9 -10.39 8.23 4.67
N TYR A 10 -9.40 9.12 4.76
CA TYR A 10 -9.20 9.97 5.93
C TYR A 10 -10.22 11.11 6.02
N VAL A 11 -10.64 11.69 4.89
CA VAL A 11 -11.70 12.71 4.86
C VAL A 11 -13.03 12.13 5.39
N ASP A 12 -13.38 10.93 4.95
CA ASP A 12 -14.62 10.27 5.38
C ASP A 12 -14.54 9.84 6.84
N ARG A 13 -13.38 9.32 7.29
CA ARG A 13 -13.22 8.93 8.69
C ARG A 13 -13.15 10.13 9.65
N ALA A 14 -12.51 11.22 9.25
CA ALA A 14 -12.44 12.45 10.06
C ALA A 14 -13.83 12.97 10.47
N LYS A 15 -14.81 12.87 9.55
CA LYS A 15 -16.21 13.21 9.82
C LYS A 15 -16.87 12.28 10.84
N GLN A 16 -16.56 10.98 10.78
CA GLN A 16 -17.13 9.97 11.67
C GLN A 16 -16.54 10.05 13.09
N GLU A 17 -15.23 10.26 13.18
CA GLU A 17 -14.50 10.33 14.45
C GLU A 17 -14.50 11.75 15.06
N ASN A 18 -15.05 12.75 14.34
CA ASN A 18 -15.04 14.16 14.72
C ASN A 18 -13.63 14.65 15.10
N GLN A 19 -12.64 14.26 14.30
CA GLN A 19 -11.23 14.49 14.54
C GLN A 19 -10.54 14.93 13.24
N ASP A 20 -9.62 15.89 13.32
CA ASP A 20 -8.85 16.35 12.16
C ASP A 20 -7.72 15.38 11.82
N LEU A 21 -8.08 14.27 11.17
CA LEU A 21 -7.11 13.25 10.74
C LEU A 21 -6.14 13.76 9.67
N ILE A 22 -6.54 14.74 8.86
CA ILE A 22 -5.67 15.33 7.84
C ILE A 22 -4.58 16.17 8.53
N GLY A 23 -4.98 17.02 9.48
CA GLY A 23 -4.04 17.78 10.31
C GLY A 23 -3.09 16.88 11.11
N LEU A 24 -3.56 15.73 11.62
CA LEU A 24 -2.68 14.75 12.26
C LEU A 24 -1.65 14.16 11.30
N ILE A 25 -2.05 13.78 10.08
CA ILE A 25 -1.11 13.28 9.07
C ILE A 25 -0.08 14.35 8.72
N ASP A 26 -0.51 15.60 8.55
CA ASP A 26 0.39 16.72 8.27
C ASP A 26 1.36 16.96 9.44
N SER A 27 0.90 16.84 10.69
CA SER A 27 1.78 16.97 11.87
C SER A 27 2.91 15.94 11.88
N VAL A 28 2.61 14.70 11.48
CA VAL A 28 3.59 13.61 11.41
C VAL A 28 4.52 13.81 10.22
N ARG A 29 3.97 14.20 9.07
CA ARG A 29 4.75 14.58 7.87
C ARG A 29 5.79 15.65 8.20
N GLU A 30 5.39 16.70 8.91
CA GLU A 30 6.26 17.82 9.29
C GLU A 30 7.32 17.37 10.30
N LYS A 31 6.92 16.67 11.36
CA LYS A 31 7.81 16.18 12.41
C LYS A 31 8.96 15.32 11.85
N PHE A 32 8.69 14.52 10.82
CA PHE A 32 9.67 13.61 10.22
C PHE A 32 10.18 14.07 8.84
N ASN A 33 9.82 15.29 8.41
CA ASN A 33 10.19 15.87 7.11
C ASN A 33 9.93 14.92 5.93
N LEU A 34 8.74 14.36 5.87
CA LEU A 34 8.33 13.39 4.86
C LEU A 34 7.74 14.10 3.63
N ASN A 35 7.97 13.53 2.45
CA ASN A 35 7.22 13.92 1.27
C ASN A 35 5.85 13.25 1.31
N LEU A 36 4.76 14.02 1.21
CA LEU A 36 3.39 13.50 1.26
C LEU A 36 2.73 13.71 -0.10
N VAL A 37 2.21 12.62 -0.66
CA VAL A 37 1.46 12.60 -1.91
C VAL A 37 0.08 12.06 -1.62
N TRP A 38 -0.92 12.91 -1.76
CA TRP A 38 -2.32 12.49 -1.71
C TRP A 38 -2.70 11.87 -3.06
N PHE A 39 -3.33 10.71 -3.02
CA PHE A 39 -3.88 10.08 -4.22
C PHE A 39 -5.36 9.72 -4.04
N HIS A 40 -6.04 9.54 -5.18
CA HIS A 40 -7.48 9.28 -5.25
C HIS A 40 -7.85 8.01 -6.03
N ALA A 41 -6.92 7.44 -6.80
CA ALA A 41 -7.13 6.21 -7.55
C ALA A 41 -5.86 5.35 -7.64
N GLY A 42 -6.02 4.05 -7.89
CA GLY A 42 -4.89 3.14 -8.07
C GLY A 42 -4.00 3.48 -9.27
N SER A 43 -4.55 4.11 -10.32
CA SER A 43 -3.76 4.60 -11.46
C SER A 43 -2.75 5.66 -11.05
N GLU A 44 -3.11 6.56 -10.13
CA GLU A 44 -2.20 7.62 -9.65
C GLU A 44 -1.00 7.05 -8.88
N VAL A 45 -1.18 5.91 -8.20
CA VAL A 45 -0.07 5.18 -7.57
C VAL A 45 0.89 4.69 -8.65
N ILE A 46 0.38 4.07 -9.72
CA ILE A 46 1.20 3.60 -10.85
C ILE A 46 1.93 4.79 -11.51
N ASP A 47 1.21 5.88 -11.77
CA ASP A 47 1.78 7.07 -12.41
C ASP A 47 2.89 7.69 -11.56
N TYR A 48 2.71 7.74 -10.23
CA TYR A 48 3.73 8.20 -9.31
C TYR A 48 4.97 7.30 -9.31
N LEU A 49 4.79 5.97 -9.24
CA LEU A 49 5.93 5.03 -9.32
C LEU A 49 6.69 5.21 -10.63
N ASN A 50 5.95 5.41 -11.73
CA ASN A 50 6.46 5.58 -13.08
C ASN A 50 7.11 6.94 -13.35
N SER A 51 7.04 7.91 -12.44
CA SER A 51 7.64 9.24 -12.63
C SER A 51 9.11 9.32 -12.22
N GLY A 52 9.65 8.29 -11.54
CA GLY A 52 11.02 8.29 -10.98
C GLY A 52 12.17 8.01 -11.97
N ARG A 53 11.86 7.87 -13.26
CA ARG A 53 12.67 7.12 -14.27
C ARG A 53 14.15 7.47 -14.37
N ASP A 54 14.56 8.72 -14.15
CA ASP A 54 15.90 9.18 -14.54
C ASP A 54 16.75 9.81 -13.43
N GLN A 55 16.24 9.95 -12.21
CA GLN A 55 17.00 10.63 -11.12
C GLN A 55 17.13 9.79 -9.85
N MET A 56 16.12 9.01 -9.47
CA MET A 56 16.10 8.26 -8.20
C MET A 56 15.28 6.98 -8.32
N LYS A 57 15.93 5.81 -8.28
CA LYS A 57 15.24 4.52 -8.27
C LYS A 57 14.59 4.24 -6.91
N ILE A 58 13.48 3.51 -6.93
CA ILE A 58 12.78 3.02 -5.74
C ILE A 58 13.61 1.90 -5.12
N SER A 59 14.23 2.18 -3.98
CA SER A 59 14.97 1.19 -3.16
C SER A 59 14.07 0.43 -2.18
N GLY A 60 12.89 0.96 -1.88
CA GLY A 60 11.93 0.35 -0.97
C GLY A 60 10.49 0.72 -1.31
N PHE A 61 9.57 -0.24 -1.22
CA PHE A 61 8.13 -0.02 -1.33
C PHE A 61 7.41 -0.85 -0.27
N GLU A 62 6.66 -0.17 0.60
CA GLU A 62 5.89 -0.82 1.66
C GLU A 62 4.42 -0.39 1.59
N TYR A 63 3.53 -1.37 1.52
CA TYR A 63 2.09 -1.14 1.53
C TYR A 63 1.51 -1.44 2.91
N PHE A 64 0.81 -0.44 3.46
CA PHE A 64 0.03 -0.54 4.69
C PHE A 64 -1.44 -0.27 4.36
N GLY A 65 -2.32 -1.22 4.70
CA GLY A 65 -3.74 -1.11 4.43
C GLY A 65 -4.40 -2.47 4.29
N HIS A 66 -5.65 -2.45 3.84
CA HIS A 66 -6.41 -3.68 3.58
C HIS A 66 -6.01 -4.30 2.26
N SER A 67 -6.05 -5.62 2.21
CA SER A 67 -5.84 -6.33 0.96
C SER A 67 -6.51 -7.68 0.99
N ASN A 68 -6.68 -8.23 -0.19
CA ASN A 68 -6.97 -9.65 -0.39
C ASN A 68 -5.87 -10.24 -1.29
N ARG A 69 -6.07 -11.46 -1.78
CA ARG A 69 -5.09 -12.12 -2.65
C ARG A 69 -4.71 -11.34 -3.91
N ALA A 70 -5.58 -10.46 -4.41
CA ALA A 70 -5.49 -9.83 -5.72
C ALA A 70 -5.47 -8.29 -5.70
N CYS A 71 -5.81 -7.63 -4.59
CA CYS A 71 -5.92 -6.17 -4.54
C CYS A 71 -5.26 -5.58 -3.30
N PHE A 72 -4.57 -4.45 -3.50
CA PHE A 72 -4.44 -3.43 -2.47
C PHE A 72 -5.73 -2.63 -2.44
N MET A 73 -6.36 -2.52 -1.27
CA MET A 73 -7.67 -1.89 -1.10
C MET A 73 -7.45 -0.58 -0.36
N PHE A 74 -7.61 0.54 -1.06
CA PHE A 74 -7.32 1.88 -0.53
C PHE A 74 -8.51 2.47 0.20
N ASP A 75 -9.71 2.21 -0.31
CA ASP A 75 -10.93 2.68 0.31
C ASP A 75 -11.31 1.80 1.51
N TYR A 76 -11.08 2.38 2.70
CA TYR A 76 -11.56 1.87 3.99
C TYR A 76 -12.62 2.82 4.60
N SER A 77 -13.32 3.56 3.75
CA SER A 77 -14.50 4.31 4.19
C SER A 77 -15.67 3.36 4.40
N ASN A 78 -16.50 3.62 5.40
CA ASN A 78 -17.74 2.86 5.63
C ASN A 78 -18.86 3.28 4.65
N ASN A 79 -18.51 3.89 3.52
CA ASN A 79 -19.50 4.41 2.58
C ASN A 79 -20.31 3.31 1.89
N ILE A 80 -19.71 2.13 1.73
CA ILE A 80 -20.39 0.93 1.24
C ILE A 80 -19.92 -0.25 2.10
N ASP A 81 -20.87 -0.96 2.71
CA ASP A 81 -20.55 -2.17 3.47
C ASP A 81 -19.94 -3.24 2.54
N SER A 82 -18.86 -3.86 3.00
CA SER A 82 -18.22 -5.01 2.36
C SER A 82 -17.73 -4.78 0.91
N ALA A 83 -17.57 -3.51 0.49
CA ALA A 83 -17.03 -3.16 -0.83
C ALA A 83 -15.94 -2.08 -0.73
N CYS A 84 -15.08 -2.01 -1.74
CA CYS A 84 -14.00 -1.04 -1.84
C CYS A 84 -14.16 -0.24 -3.13
N LYS A 85 -14.20 1.09 -3.05
CA LYS A 85 -14.37 1.96 -4.23
C LYS A 85 -13.06 2.32 -4.92
N SER A 86 -11.92 2.11 -4.25
CA SER A 86 -10.60 2.43 -4.78
C SER A 86 -9.61 1.35 -4.42
N TRP A 87 -9.04 0.71 -5.42
CA TRP A 87 -8.09 -0.40 -5.27
C TRP A 87 -7.01 -0.33 -6.36
N LEU A 88 -5.97 -1.15 -6.19
CA LEU A 88 -5.00 -1.48 -7.23
C LEU A 88 -5.02 -3.00 -7.42
N HIS A 89 -5.49 -3.45 -8.58
CA HIS A 89 -5.60 -4.88 -8.88
C HIS A 89 -4.25 -5.44 -9.36
N GLU A 90 -3.98 -6.70 -9.04
CA GLU A 90 -2.73 -7.39 -9.38
C GLU A 90 -2.46 -7.50 -10.90
N ASP A 91 -3.51 -7.39 -11.72
CA ASP A 91 -3.41 -7.38 -13.19
C ASP A 91 -2.93 -6.04 -13.74
N GLU A 92 -3.05 -4.96 -12.95
CA GLU A 92 -2.58 -3.63 -13.34
C GLU A 92 -1.11 -3.40 -13.00
N LEU A 93 -0.49 -4.33 -12.25
CA LEU A 93 0.91 -4.24 -11.88
C LEU A 93 1.82 -4.23 -13.12
N ASN A 94 1.39 -4.83 -14.24
CA ASN A 94 2.13 -4.80 -15.50
C ASN A 94 2.30 -3.39 -16.10
N LYS A 95 1.54 -2.40 -15.62
CA LYS A 95 1.68 -0.98 -16.00
C LYS A 95 2.82 -0.29 -15.25
N ILE A 96 3.35 -0.90 -14.19
CA ILE A 96 4.53 -0.41 -13.46
C ILE A 96 5.77 -0.69 -14.29
N ASN A 97 6.59 0.32 -14.51
CA ASN A 97 7.83 0.17 -15.23
C ASN A 97 8.90 -0.44 -14.33
N ARG A 98 9.27 -1.69 -14.63
CA ARG A 98 10.29 -2.46 -13.90
C ARG A 98 11.63 -1.72 -13.68
N ARG A 99 11.96 -0.74 -14.54
CA ARG A 99 13.23 0.01 -14.44
C ARG A 99 13.24 1.03 -13.30
N ASP A 100 12.07 1.35 -12.75
CA ASP A 100 11.93 2.32 -11.65
C ASP A 100 12.41 1.74 -10.32
N PHE A 101 12.48 0.41 -10.20
CA PHE A 101 12.99 -0.25 -9.01
C PHE A 101 14.51 -0.43 -9.07
N ALA A 102 15.18 -0.15 -7.94
CA ALA A 102 16.59 -0.46 -7.77
C ALA A 102 16.80 -1.98 -7.72
N ARG A 103 18.00 -2.43 -8.11
CA ARG A 103 18.37 -3.84 -7.94
C ARG A 103 18.37 -4.18 -6.44
N GLY A 104 17.62 -5.21 -6.05
CA GLY A 104 17.51 -5.60 -4.65
C GLY A 104 16.58 -4.70 -3.82
N ALA A 105 15.71 -3.92 -4.46
CA ALA A 105 14.72 -3.11 -3.74
C ALA A 105 13.87 -3.99 -2.80
N TYR A 106 13.66 -3.49 -1.58
CA TYR A 106 12.85 -4.16 -0.58
C TYR A 106 11.37 -3.85 -0.82
N VAL A 107 10.56 -4.87 -1.10
CA VAL A 107 9.12 -4.69 -1.34
C VAL A 107 8.33 -5.54 -0.35
N ARG A 108 7.38 -4.92 0.35
CA ARG A 108 6.51 -5.61 1.29
C ARG A 108 5.08 -5.08 1.28
N SER A 109 4.12 -6.00 1.34
CA SER A 109 2.76 -5.70 1.71
C SER A 109 2.51 -6.23 3.13
N TRP A 110 1.97 -5.37 3.99
CA TRP A 110 1.56 -5.71 5.35
C TRP A 110 0.08 -6.11 5.46
N GLY A 111 -0.65 -6.05 4.35
CA GLY A 111 -2.05 -6.45 4.29
C GLY A 111 -2.26 -7.96 4.19
N CYS A 112 -3.49 -8.39 4.42
CA CYS A 112 -3.90 -9.79 4.38
C CYS A 112 -3.74 -10.42 2.97
N HIS A 113 -3.43 -11.71 2.93
CA HIS A 113 -3.55 -12.60 1.76
C HIS A 113 -2.72 -12.25 0.51
N THR A 114 -1.94 -11.18 0.47
CA THR A 114 -1.19 -10.73 -0.72
C THR A 114 -0.13 -11.73 -1.19
N GLY A 115 0.35 -12.60 -0.31
CA GLY A 115 1.26 -13.69 -0.64
C GLY A 115 0.62 -14.82 -1.46
N GLU A 116 -0.71 -14.90 -1.51
CA GLU A 116 -1.43 -15.99 -2.19
C GLU A 116 -1.43 -15.84 -3.73
N SER A 117 -1.33 -14.60 -4.24
CA SER A 117 -1.28 -14.35 -5.68
C SER A 117 -0.48 -13.09 -6.04
N MET A 118 -0.76 -11.96 -5.36
CA MET A 118 -0.19 -10.66 -5.69
C MET A 118 1.34 -10.63 -5.67
N SER A 119 2.00 -11.30 -4.71
CA SER A 119 3.48 -11.40 -4.66
C SER A 119 4.09 -11.97 -5.95
N LYS A 120 3.46 -13.02 -6.50
CA LYS A 120 3.93 -13.66 -7.74
C LYS A 120 3.72 -12.77 -8.96
N LYS A 121 2.58 -12.07 -9.04
CA LYS A 121 2.30 -11.14 -10.15
C LYS A 121 3.17 -9.88 -10.06
N TRP A 122 3.45 -9.40 -8.85
CA TRP A 122 4.39 -8.32 -8.63
C TRP A 122 5.76 -8.66 -9.20
N TYR A 123 6.32 -9.81 -8.85
CA TYR A 123 7.62 -10.26 -9.39
C TYR A 123 7.63 -10.32 -10.92
N ARG A 124 6.56 -10.84 -11.52
CA ARG A 124 6.43 -10.90 -12.99
C ARG A 124 6.41 -9.51 -13.64
N ALA A 125 5.78 -8.54 -13.00
CA ALA A 125 5.64 -7.18 -13.53
C ALA A 125 6.91 -6.34 -13.33
N THR A 126 7.49 -6.36 -12.12
CA THR A 126 8.54 -5.43 -11.71
C THR A 126 9.93 -6.06 -11.63
N GLY A 127 10.01 -7.39 -11.57
CA GLY A 127 11.26 -8.11 -11.34
C GLY A 127 11.77 -8.05 -9.89
N THR A 128 11.00 -7.46 -8.95
CA THR A 128 11.33 -7.43 -7.52
C THR A 128 10.45 -8.40 -6.75
N HIS A 129 10.98 -9.01 -5.70
CA HIS A 129 10.20 -9.91 -4.85
C HIS A 129 9.43 -9.10 -3.81
N MET A 130 8.10 -9.26 -3.79
CA MET A 130 7.25 -8.65 -2.77
C MET A 130 6.95 -9.66 -1.66
N VAL A 131 7.36 -9.34 -0.44
CA VAL A 131 6.93 -10.08 0.76
C VAL A 131 5.44 -9.81 1.01
N GLY A 132 4.62 -10.85 1.03
CA GLY A 132 3.19 -10.78 1.29
C GLY A 132 2.72 -11.86 2.27
N ALA A 133 1.55 -11.67 2.86
CA ALA A 133 0.99 -12.60 3.83
C ALA A 133 0.25 -13.76 3.15
N LEU A 134 0.50 -15.00 3.59
CA LEU A 134 -0.47 -16.09 3.47
C LEU A 134 -1.36 -16.06 4.71
N GLY A 135 -2.64 -15.74 4.54
CA GLY A 135 -3.59 -15.55 5.63
C GLY A 135 -3.78 -14.09 6.06
N LYS A 136 -4.50 -13.94 7.17
CA LYS A 136 -4.88 -12.66 7.77
C LYS A 136 -3.75 -12.04 8.57
N THR A 137 -3.63 -10.72 8.46
CA THR A 137 -2.82 -9.88 9.33
C THR A 137 -3.70 -9.08 10.28
N GLN A 138 -3.17 -8.69 11.42
CA GLN A 138 -3.82 -7.79 12.37
C GLN A 138 -2.92 -6.59 12.66
N PHE A 139 -3.50 -5.40 12.57
CA PHE A 139 -2.85 -4.18 13.01
C PHE A 139 -3.04 -4.05 14.53
N MET A 140 -1.94 -3.85 15.24
CA MET A 140 -1.91 -3.56 16.67
C MET A 140 -1.50 -2.10 16.86
N MET A 141 -1.79 -1.53 18.03
CA MET A 141 -1.28 -0.18 18.31
C MET A 141 0.24 -0.20 18.40
N GLU A 142 0.89 0.72 17.71
CA GLU A 142 2.33 0.99 17.77
C GLU A 142 3.25 -0.14 17.29
N GLU A 143 2.72 -1.19 16.66
CA GLU A 143 3.49 -2.33 16.16
C GLU A 143 3.21 -2.61 14.67
N LEU A 144 4.17 -3.26 14.02
CA LEU A 144 3.98 -3.74 12.65
C LEU A 144 2.94 -4.88 12.61
N PRO A 145 2.15 -5.00 11.52
CA PRO A 145 1.11 -6.02 11.45
C PRO A 145 1.63 -7.45 11.65
N ILE A 146 0.92 -8.22 12.47
CA ILE A 146 1.25 -9.62 12.80
C ILE A 146 0.33 -10.59 12.04
N LEU A 147 0.81 -11.81 11.79
CA LEU A 147 -0.02 -12.89 11.23
C LEU A 147 -0.87 -13.52 12.33
N VAL A 148 -2.17 -13.66 12.08
CA VAL A 148 -3.13 -14.22 13.05
C VAL A 148 -3.82 -15.49 12.58
N SER A 149 -3.62 -15.87 11.31
CA SER A 149 -4.13 -17.13 10.79
C SER A 149 -3.30 -18.33 11.24
N GLN A 150 -3.97 -19.43 11.59
CA GLN A 150 -3.29 -20.70 11.83
C GLN A 150 -2.51 -21.12 10.58
N GLY A 151 -1.21 -21.36 10.73
CA GLY A 151 -0.32 -21.67 9.60
C GLY A 151 0.02 -20.48 8.69
N GLY A 152 -0.37 -19.26 9.08
CA GLY A 152 -0.01 -18.05 8.36
C GLY A 152 1.50 -17.84 8.32
N LYS A 153 2.01 -17.33 7.19
CA LYS A 153 3.44 -17.05 6.99
C LYS A 153 3.65 -15.95 5.96
N TRP A 154 4.82 -15.30 6.03
CA TRP A 154 5.27 -14.34 5.03
C TRP A 154 5.96 -15.08 3.88
N VAL A 155 5.62 -14.77 2.63
CA VAL A 155 6.17 -15.40 1.42
C VAL A 155 6.49 -14.36 0.35
N ASN A 156 7.27 -14.73 -0.67
CA ASN A 156 7.65 -13.85 -1.78
C ASN A 156 7.81 -14.59 -3.12
#